data_AF-A0A0F4QEB5-F1
#
_entry.id   AF-A0A0F4QEB5-F1
#
_cell.length_a   1.000
_cell.length_b   1.000
_cell.length_c   1.000
_cell.angle_alpha   90.00
_cell.angle_beta   90.00
_cell.angle_gamma   90.00
#
_symmetry.space_group_name_H-M   'P 1'
#
loop_
_entity.id
_entity.type
_entity.pdbx_description
1 polymer ?
#
loop_
_entity_poly.entity_id
_entity_poly.type
_entity_poly.pdbx_seq_one_letter_code
_entity_poly.pdbx_strand_id
1 'polypeptide(L)'
;MNIELKQACDTDKPYLLNLRLQTMVEHLEREGIFLSDEAHLCRLEEDYASSHLLLIDNVTVGTLKFRLLNKEVEIMQLQIAPQYQKQGLGRYTLRHMFEQYPDYPFSLTVLKHNPARHLYFALGFTTYDEDEFEYYMRRPAQHMLMA
;
A
#
# COMPACT_ATOMS: atom_id res chain seq x y z
N MET A 1 -8.49 0.42 -17.77
CA MET A 1 -8.01 -0.63 -16.85
C MET A 1 -9.10 -0.85 -15.81
N ASN A 2 -9.64 -2.04 -15.69
CA ASN A 2 -10.63 -2.35 -14.66
C ASN A 2 -9.90 -2.74 -13.37
N ILE A 3 -10.13 -2.05 -12.26
CA ILE A 3 -9.61 -2.46 -10.94
C ILE A 3 -10.69 -3.25 -10.22
N GLU A 4 -10.28 -4.37 -9.65
CA GLU A 4 -11.06 -5.12 -8.66
C GLU A 4 -10.19 -5.35 -7.42
N LEU A 5 -10.77 -5.08 -6.25
CA LEU A 5 -10.19 -5.41 -4.95
C LEU A 5 -10.94 -6.61 -4.39
N LYS A 6 -10.35 -7.79 -4.57
CA LYS A 6 -10.95 -9.04 -4.07
C LYS A 6 -10.45 -9.28 -2.65
N GLN A 7 -11.37 -9.33 -1.68
CA GLN A 7 -11.07 -9.69 -0.30
C GLN A 7 -10.22 -10.98 -0.24
N ALA A 8 -9.06 -10.91 0.41
CA ALA A 8 -8.19 -12.08 0.54
C ALA A 8 -8.79 -13.10 1.51
N CYS A 9 -8.56 -14.38 1.22
CA CYS A 9 -8.92 -15.51 2.08
C CYS A 9 -7.68 -16.35 2.43
N ASP A 10 -7.83 -17.37 3.28
CA ASP A 10 -6.67 -18.13 3.78
C ASP A 10 -5.85 -18.82 2.68
N THR A 11 -6.49 -19.21 1.57
CA THR A 11 -5.78 -19.82 0.44
C THR A 11 -4.86 -18.86 -0.30
N ASP A 12 -5.01 -17.54 -0.09
CA ASP A 12 -4.20 -16.50 -0.73
C ASP A 12 -2.92 -16.19 0.07
N LYS A 13 -2.81 -16.66 1.32
CA LYS A 13 -1.66 -16.38 2.20
C LYS A 13 -0.30 -16.74 1.57
N PRO A 14 -0.13 -17.90 0.90
CA PRO A 14 1.15 -18.22 0.27
C PRO A 14 1.55 -17.22 -0.82
N TYR A 15 0.58 -16.76 -1.62
CA TYR A 15 0.82 -15.74 -2.64
C TYR A 15 1.21 -14.40 -2.01
N LEU A 16 0.46 -13.95 -0.99
CA LEU A 16 0.70 -12.68 -0.32
C LEU A 16 2.03 -12.65 0.43
N LEU A 17 2.42 -13.75 1.08
CA LEU A 17 3.73 -13.87 1.73
C LEU A 17 4.85 -13.78 0.70
N ASN A 18 4.74 -14.53 -0.41
CA ASN A 18 5.73 -14.50 -1.47
C ASN A 18 5.86 -13.09 -2.09
N LEU A 19 4.74 -12.43 -2.36
CA LEU A 19 4.71 -11.06 -2.86
C LEU A 19 5.39 -10.10 -1.88
N ARG A 20 5.13 -10.22 -0.58
CA ARG A 20 5.77 -9.40 0.45
C ARG A 20 7.28 -9.58 0.44
N LEU A 21 7.78 -10.81 0.37
CA LEU A 21 9.22 -11.09 0.32
C LEU A 21 9.86 -10.46 -0.92
N GLN A 22 9.21 -10.57 -2.08
CA GLN A 22 9.69 -10.00 -3.34
C GLN A 22 9.67 -8.47 -3.39
N THR A 23 8.87 -7.80 -2.55
CA THR A 23 8.63 -6.35 -2.65
C THR A 23 9.14 -5.55 -1.46
N MET A 24 9.35 -6.18 -0.29
CA MET A 24 9.75 -5.47 0.92
C MET A 24 11.17 -5.75 1.37
N VAL A 25 11.70 -6.97 1.16
CA VAL A 25 13.02 -7.37 1.71
C VAL A 25 14.10 -6.38 1.31
N GLU A 26 14.27 -6.14 0.00
CA GLU A 26 15.29 -5.21 -0.49
C GLU A 26 15.10 -3.77 0.04
N HIS A 27 13.86 -3.33 0.23
CA HIS A 27 13.59 -1.99 0.76
C HIS A 27 13.89 -1.88 2.25
N LEU A 28 13.59 -2.92 3.04
CA LEU A 28 13.89 -2.98 4.47
C LEU A 28 15.40 -3.06 4.71
N GLU A 29 16.11 -3.90 3.97
CA GLU A 29 17.57 -4.07 4.11
C GLU A 29 18.33 -2.77 3.79
N ARG A 30 17.83 -1.97 2.85
CA ARG A 30 18.39 -0.63 2.55
C ARG A 30 18.24 0.35 3.71
N GLU A 31 17.24 0.17 4.57
CA GLU A 31 17.09 0.91 5.83
C GLU A 31 17.86 0.27 6.99
N GLY A 32 18.62 -0.81 6.74
CA GLY A 32 19.30 -1.57 7.78
C GLY A 32 18.38 -2.49 8.59
N ILE A 33 17.15 -2.72 8.13
CA ILE A 33 16.17 -3.57 8.79
C ILE A 33 16.19 -4.96 8.16
N PHE A 34 16.63 -5.96 8.92
CA PHE A 34 16.68 -7.36 8.50
C PHE A 34 15.65 -8.16 9.28
N LEU A 35 14.52 -8.47 8.63
CA LEU A 35 13.44 -9.25 9.24
C LEU A 35 13.65 -10.75 9.01
N SER A 36 13.26 -11.57 9.98
CA SER A 36 13.16 -13.02 9.77
C SER A 36 11.90 -13.38 8.98
N ASP A 37 11.85 -14.61 8.47
CA ASP A 37 10.67 -15.15 7.79
C ASP A 37 9.43 -15.10 8.69
N GLU A 38 9.58 -15.40 9.99
CA GLU A 38 8.50 -15.29 10.97
C GLU A 38 8.04 -13.85 11.15
N ALA A 39 8.94 -12.88 11.14
CA ALA A 39 8.57 -11.47 11.22
C ALA A 39 7.80 -11.02 9.95
N HIS A 40 8.18 -11.52 8.77
CA HIS A 40 7.39 -11.31 7.55
C HIS A 40 6.02 -11.94 7.62
N LEU A 41 5.90 -13.14 8.18
CA LEU A 41 4.62 -13.83 8.41
C LEU A 41 3.74 -13.06 9.41
N CYS A 42 4.29 -12.59 10.53
CA CYS A 42 3.55 -11.77 11.50
C CYS A 42 2.95 -10.52 10.85
N ARG A 43 3.71 -9.84 9.97
CA ARG A 43 3.22 -8.65 9.24
C ARG A 43 2.17 -8.98 8.17
N LEU A 44 2.15 -10.21 7.67
CA LEU A 44 1.07 -10.69 6.80
C LEU A 44 -0.21 -10.87 7.63
N GLU A 45 -0.10 -11.59 8.75
CA GLU A 45 -1.23 -11.97 9.61
C GLU A 45 -1.85 -10.77 10.37
N GLU A 46 -1.05 -9.78 10.74
CA GLU A 46 -1.51 -8.56 11.41
C GLU A 46 -2.62 -7.88 10.62
N ASP A 47 -3.86 -7.82 11.11
CA ASP A 47 -5.00 -7.25 10.40
C ASP A 47 -5.23 -7.88 9.00
N TYR A 48 -5.05 -9.20 8.87
CA TYR A 48 -5.20 -9.92 7.59
C TYR A 48 -6.56 -9.66 6.91
N ALA A 49 -7.63 -9.50 7.70
CA ALA A 49 -8.98 -9.18 7.21
C ALA A 49 -9.06 -7.89 6.39
N SER A 50 -8.08 -6.99 6.51
CA SER A 50 -8.00 -5.76 5.72
C SER A 50 -7.28 -5.93 4.37
N SER A 51 -6.82 -7.16 4.05
CA SER A 51 -6.03 -7.46 2.85
C SER A 51 -6.91 -7.79 1.65
N HIS A 52 -6.60 -7.20 0.50
CA HIS A 52 -7.27 -7.47 -0.77
C HIS A 52 -6.24 -7.85 -1.84
N LEU A 53 -6.54 -8.89 -2.62
CA LEU A 53 -5.87 -9.11 -3.88
C LEU A 53 -6.23 -7.95 -4.83
N LEU A 54 -5.21 -7.33 -5.42
CA LEU A 54 -5.36 -6.29 -6.42
C LEU A 54 -5.38 -6.94 -7.81
N LEU A 55 -6.55 -6.94 -8.44
CA LEU A 55 -6.72 -7.39 -9.81
C LEU A 55 -6.83 -6.18 -10.74
N ILE A 56 -6.08 -6.20 -11.84
CA ILE A 56 -6.22 -5.24 -12.92
C ILE A 56 -6.46 -5.99 -14.22
N ASP A 57 -7.57 -5.68 -14.89
CA ASP A 57 -8.00 -6.36 -16.11
C ASP A 57 -8.03 -7.90 -15.94
N ASN A 58 -8.56 -8.37 -14.80
CA ASN A 58 -8.67 -9.77 -14.35
C ASN A 58 -7.33 -10.48 -14.05
N VAL A 59 -6.22 -9.76 -14.01
CA VAL A 59 -4.90 -10.29 -13.63
C VAL A 59 -4.57 -9.86 -12.21
N THR A 60 -4.24 -10.79 -11.32
CA THR A 60 -3.71 -10.46 -9.98
C THR A 60 -2.32 -9.86 -10.13
N VAL A 61 -2.21 -8.56 -9.86
CA VAL A 61 -0.95 -7.80 -10.00
C VAL A 61 -0.28 -7.50 -8.67
N GLY A 62 -0.97 -7.72 -7.54
CA GLY A 62 -0.41 -7.45 -6.23
C GLY A 62 -1.44 -7.50 -5.11
N THR A 63 -1.19 -6.70 -4.07
CA THR A 63 -2.08 -6.55 -2.91
C THR A 63 -2.29 -5.09 -2.55
N LEU A 64 -3.48 -4.79 -2.05
CA LEU A 64 -3.79 -3.56 -1.33
C LEU A 64 -4.38 -3.94 0.03
N LYS A 65 -3.71 -3.53 1.10
CA LYS A 65 -4.17 -3.69 2.46
C LYS A 65 -4.53 -2.32 3.01
N PHE A 66 -5.78 -2.13 3.37
CA PHE A 66 -6.26 -0.85 3.88
C PHE A 66 -7.41 -1.07 4.85
N ARG A 67 -7.58 -0.12 5.77
CA ARG A 67 -8.71 -0.11 6.70
C ARG A 67 -9.39 1.26 6.73
N LEU A 68 -10.66 1.24 7.08
CA LEU A 68 -11.45 2.44 7.33
C LEU A 68 -11.56 2.66 8.83
N LEU A 69 -10.98 3.73 9.34
CA LEU A 69 -11.01 4.07 10.76
C LEU A 69 -11.32 5.56 10.91
N ASN A 70 -12.28 5.94 11.77
CA ASN A 70 -12.58 7.34 12.08
C ASN A 70 -12.80 8.27 10.85
N LYS A 71 -13.42 7.74 9.79
CA LYS A 71 -13.59 8.43 8.49
C LYS A 71 -12.28 8.74 7.75
N GLU A 72 -11.26 7.93 7.94
CA GLU A 72 -10.00 7.96 7.22
C GLU A 72 -9.72 6.61 6.57
N VAL A 73 -9.07 6.63 5.40
CA VAL A 73 -8.54 5.43 4.74
C VAL A 73 -7.06 5.31 5.06
N GLU A 74 -6.70 4.34 5.89
CA GLU A 74 -5.30 4.03 6.17
C GLU A 74 -4.83 2.93 5.22
N ILE A 75 -3.87 3.25 4.35
CA ILE A 75 -3.24 2.30 3.44
C ILE A 75 -2.03 1.70 4.16
N MET A 76 -2.20 0.45 4.59
CA MET A 76 -1.18 -0.29 5.33
C MET A 76 -0.15 -0.92 4.40
N GLN A 77 -0.58 -1.43 3.24
CA GLN A 77 0.31 -2.04 2.25
C GLN A 77 -0.22 -1.79 0.83
N LEU A 78 0.66 -1.31 -0.05
CA LEU A 78 0.46 -1.33 -1.50
C LEU A 78 1.69 -2.00 -2.11
N GLN A 79 1.53 -3.23 -2.59
CA GLN A 79 2.63 -3.99 -3.18
C GLN A 79 2.21 -4.48 -4.56
N ILE A 80 2.99 -4.09 -5.57
CA ILE A 80 2.82 -4.54 -6.96
C ILE A 80 3.93 -5.55 -7.25
N ALA A 81 3.58 -6.71 -7.79
CA ALA A 81 4.57 -7.74 -8.10
C ALA A 81 5.63 -7.19 -9.07
N PRO A 82 6.93 -7.55 -8.93
CA PRO A 82 8.03 -6.92 -9.67
C PRO A 82 7.81 -6.81 -11.19
N GLN A 83 7.24 -7.85 -11.81
CA GLN A 83 6.94 -7.90 -13.24
C GLN A 83 5.88 -6.88 -13.72
N TYR A 84 5.09 -6.31 -12.80
CA TYR A 84 4.04 -5.33 -13.08
C TYR A 84 4.40 -3.91 -12.60
N GLN A 85 5.58 -3.72 -12.01
CA GLN A 85 6.04 -2.41 -11.53
C GLN A 85 6.44 -1.48 -12.69
N LYS A 86 6.56 -0.17 -12.38
CA LYS A 86 6.95 0.89 -13.33
C LYS A 86 6.00 1.10 -14.51
N GLN A 87 4.81 0.51 -14.46
CA GLN A 87 3.74 0.64 -15.46
C GLN A 87 2.62 1.60 -15.02
N GLY A 88 2.81 2.32 -13.90
CA GLY A 88 1.81 3.24 -13.36
C GLY A 88 0.69 2.58 -12.54
N LEU A 89 0.74 1.26 -12.32
CA LEU A 89 -0.32 0.53 -11.61
C LEU A 89 -0.57 1.04 -10.18
N GLY A 90 0.49 1.30 -9.40
CA GLY A 90 0.31 1.88 -8.07
C GLY A 90 -0.39 3.25 -8.09
N ARG A 91 -0.09 4.09 -9.10
CA ARG A 91 -0.80 5.37 -9.30
C ARG A 91 -2.26 5.14 -9.64
N TYR A 92 -2.52 4.18 -10.51
CA TYR A 92 -3.86 3.84 -10.94
C TYR A 92 -4.71 3.32 -9.79
N THR A 93 -4.17 2.40 -8.97
CA THR A 93 -4.81 1.87 -7.77
C THR A 93 -5.17 2.97 -6.77
N LEU A 94 -4.22 3.87 -6.45
CA LEU A 94 -4.49 4.94 -5.49
C LEU A 94 -5.54 5.94 -5.99
N ARG A 95 -5.53 6.28 -7.28
CA ARG A 95 -6.57 7.13 -7.87
C ARG A 95 -7.95 6.51 -7.80
N HIS A 96 -8.05 5.21 -8.11
CA HIS A 96 -9.29 4.47 -7.94
C HIS A 96 -9.79 4.54 -6.49
N MET A 97 -8.90 4.35 -5.50
CA MET A 97 -9.27 4.50 -4.09
C MET A 97 -9.78 5.90 -3.75
N PHE A 98 -9.16 6.96 -4.29
CA PHE A 98 -9.64 8.32 -4.07
C PHE A 98 -11.05 8.56 -4.64
N GLU A 99 -11.37 7.93 -5.77
CA GLU A 99 -12.71 7.98 -6.36
C GLU A 99 -13.74 7.19 -5.55
N GLN A 100 -13.33 6.08 -4.90
CA GLN A 100 -14.22 5.30 -4.02
C GLN A 100 -14.49 6.01 -2.69
N TYR A 101 -13.53 6.80 -2.19
CA TYR A 101 -13.63 7.50 -0.91
C TYR A 101 -13.29 9.00 -1.06
N PRO A 102 -14.08 9.77 -1.83
CA PRO A 102 -13.76 11.17 -2.16
C PRO A 102 -13.75 12.10 -0.95
N ASP A 103 -14.55 11.78 0.07
CA ASP A 103 -14.72 12.56 1.29
C ASP A 103 -13.77 12.17 2.42
N TYR A 104 -12.91 11.16 2.20
CA TYR A 104 -12.04 10.62 3.23
C TYR A 104 -10.60 11.12 3.00
N PRO A 105 -9.88 11.59 4.04
CA PRO A 105 -8.43 11.65 3.99
C PRO A 105 -7.83 10.25 3.87
N PHE A 106 -6.61 10.21 3.38
CA PHE A 106 -5.81 9.00 3.25
C PHE A 106 -4.51 9.15 4.04
N SER A 107 -4.08 8.08 4.70
CA SER A 107 -2.75 8.00 5.31
C SER A 107 -2.02 6.74 4.93
N LEU A 108 -0.69 6.79 5.07
CA LEU A 108 0.23 5.66 4.92
C LEU A 108 1.55 5.97 5.62
N THR A 109 2.34 4.95 5.87
CA THR A 109 3.78 5.11 6.13
C THR A 109 4.61 4.63 4.94
N VAL A 110 5.82 5.16 4.80
CA VAL A 110 6.76 4.76 3.75
C VAL A 110 8.19 4.85 4.24
N LEU A 111 8.99 3.80 4.01
CA LEU A 111 10.42 3.79 4.31
C LEU A 111 11.14 4.95 3.59
N LYS A 112 12.08 5.61 4.26
CA LYS A 112 12.70 6.87 3.81
C LYS A 112 13.35 6.76 2.43
N HIS A 113 14.00 5.64 2.11
CA HIS A 113 14.67 5.36 0.84
C HIS A 113 13.81 4.57 -0.15
N ASN A 114 12.54 4.33 0.16
CA ASN A 114 11.64 3.63 -0.77
C ASN A 114 11.25 4.56 -1.95
N PRO A 115 11.48 4.13 -3.21
CA PRO A 115 11.18 4.95 -4.39
C PRO A 115 9.70 5.32 -4.53
N ALA A 116 8.78 4.56 -3.92
CA ALA A 116 7.35 4.84 -3.91
C ALA A 116 7.00 6.19 -3.27
N ARG A 117 7.90 6.78 -2.47
CA ARG A 117 7.73 8.12 -1.91
C ARG A 117 7.45 9.19 -2.98
N HIS A 118 8.08 9.08 -4.15
CA HIS A 118 7.82 9.98 -5.29
C HIS A 118 6.41 9.83 -5.84
N LEU A 119 5.87 8.61 -5.86
CA LEU A 119 4.49 8.35 -6.25
C LEU A 119 3.52 9.03 -5.29
N TYR A 120 3.74 8.88 -3.98
CA TYR A 120 2.86 9.45 -2.96
C TYR A 120 2.85 10.98 -3.02
N PHE A 121 4.02 11.63 -3.09
CA PHE A 121 4.10 13.08 -3.28
C PHE A 121 3.39 13.54 -4.56
N ALA A 122 3.60 12.84 -5.68
CA ALA A 122 2.94 13.14 -6.95
C ALA A 122 1.42 12.84 -6.97
N LEU A 123 0.87 12.32 -5.89
CA LEU A 123 -0.56 12.11 -5.68
C LEU A 123 -1.15 13.01 -4.58
N GLY A 124 -0.37 13.97 -4.09
CA GLY A 124 -0.82 14.96 -3.11
C GLY A 124 -0.71 14.51 -1.66
N PHE A 125 0.00 13.41 -1.38
CA PHE A 125 0.40 13.12 0.00
C PHE A 125 1.50 14.09 0.45
N THR A 126 1.44 14.49 1.71
CA THR A 126 2.44 15.30 2.40
C THR A 126 2.90 14.57 3.67
N THR A 127 4.19 14.64 3.98
CA THR A 127 4.71 14.17 5.27
C THR A 127 4.18 15.06 6.39
N TYR A 128 3.69 14.45 7.48
CA TYR A 128 3.27 15.17 8.69
C TYR A 128 4.03 14.73 9.95
N ASP A 129 4.70 13.58 9.90
CA ASP A 129 5.56 13.06 10.97
C ASP A 129 6.61 12.12 10.37
N GLU A 130 7.63 11.76 11.15
CA GLU A 130 8.65 10.78 10.79
C GLU A 130 9.22 10.10 12.04
N ASP A 131 9.65 8.84 11.88
CA ASP A 131 10.50 8.17 12.87
C ASP A 131 11.91 7.97 12.29
N GLU A 132 12.70 7.05 12.84
CA GLU A 132 14.03 6.76 12.32
C GLU A 132 14.00 6.24 10.86
N PHE A 133 12.99 5.43 10.51
CA PHE A 133 12.96 4.61 9.29
C PHE A 133 11.88 5.02 8.28
N GLU A 134 10.78 5.62 8.73
CA GLU A 134 9.59 5.86 7.94
C GLU A 134 9.14 7.33 7.98
N TYR A 135 8.56 7.78 6.86
CA TYR A 135 7.73 8.97 6.80
C TYR A 135 6.27 8.60 6.98
N TYR A 136 5.56 9.39 7.78
CA TYR A 136 4.13 9.31 7.97
C TYR A 136 3.51 10.33 7.03
N MET A 137 2.73 9.86 6.07
CA MET A 137 2.21 10.67 4.99
C MET A 137 0.69 10.71 5.05
N ARG A 138 0.12 11.88 4.76
CA ARG A 138 -1.32 12.09 4.67
C ARG A 138 -1.69 12.83 3.41
N ARG A 139 -2.87 12.56 2.89
CA ARG A 139 -3.53 13.30 1.82
C ARG A 139 -4.92 13.71 2.34
N PRO A 140 -5.29 14.99 2.31
CA PRO A 140 -6.63 15.43 2.72
C PRO A 140 -7.71 14.89 1.78
N ALA A 141 -8.98 14.91 2.21
CA ALA A 141 -10.12 14.56 1.36
C ALA A 141 -10.17 15.44 0.10
N GLN A 142 -10.69 14.93 -1.01
CA GLN A 142 -10.66 15.64 -2.30
C GLN A 142 -11.45 16.95 -2.24
N HIS A 143 -12.57 16.98 -1.50
CA HIS A 143 -13.36 18.20 -1.28
C HIS A 143 -12.62 19.29 -0.47
N MET A 144 -11.61 18.93 0.34
CA MET A 144 -10.79 19.91 1.07
C MET A 144 -9.67 20.51 0.21
N LEU A 145 -9.36 19.92 -0.95
CA LEU A 145 -8.33 20.44 -1.88
C LEU A 145 -8.89 21.48 -2.87
N MET A 146 -10.22 21.62 -2.96
CA MET A 146 -10.90 22.56 -3.87
C MET A 146 -11.48 23.80 -3.15
N ALA A 147 -11.22 23.94 -1.85
CA ALA A 147 -11.58 25.09 -1.03
C ALA A 147 -10.34 25.96 -0.76
#